data_AF-A0A350W5D9-F1
#
_entry.id   AF-A0A350W5D9-F1
#
_cell.length_a   1.000
_cell.length_b   1.000
_cell.length_c   1.000
_cell.angle_alpha   90.00
_cell.angle_beta   90.00
_cell.angle_gamma   90.00
#
_symmetry.space_group_name_H-M   'P 1'
#
loop_
_entity.id
_entity.type
_entity.pdbx_description
1 polymer ?
#
loop_
_entity_poly.entity_id
_entity_poly.type
_entity_poly.pdbx_seq_one_letter_code
_entity_poly.pdbx_strand_id
1 'polypeptide(L)'
;MNRNQKHLNHIDAINLGSYYTPEVIVDLAYSILQNNIKDIKDFSIIDSSCGYGSFLTKNNIAKRLIGADIDQKAISEAKKIISKVDFICQNSLLNVNRSSLTIKNDEKIITIGNPPYNDTTSIIRNSIKDTSIQDKIDADIKTRDLGMSFLLSYDKLKADYVCVLHPLSYLIKKANFALLSKFAKNYKLIDGIIISSHEFSDTSRGMAFPILIALYKRDAEGMGYDYIQNYQFKVKDDGVFRLKDFDTIVNYVQKYPNKKFLNKNDKPVAKFWTLRDINALKRNRTFIDEDTYNTVYVLMEKLPYYCYIDIFKQYTDRMPYFIGNCDVIIDNEKFGKIKECFIAQSIHTNPILKNKFKFREIPDAKLKIDNYFRELLGSKFGKKYATNFN
;
A
#
# COMPACT_ATOMS: atom_id res chain seq x y z
N MET A 1 25.29 8.38 5.77
CA MET A 1 26.08 7.57 6.74
C MET A 1 25.79 6.08 6.55
N ASN A 2 26.79 5.23 6.32
CA ASN A 2 26.62 3.80 5.98
C ASN A 2 27.29 2.89 7.02
N ARG A 3 26.66 2.72 8.20
CA ARG A 3 27.07 1.72 9.20
C ARG A 3 25.83 1.00 9.72
N ASN A 4 25.83 -0.32 9.54
CA ASN A 4 24.84 -1.32 9.97
C ASN A 4 24.05 -0.95 11.24
N GLN A 5 22.91 -0.27 11.09
CA GLN A 5 21.89 -0.13 12.14
C GLN A 5 21.06 -1.41 12.23
N LYS A 6 21.70 -2.52 12.58
CA LYS A 6 21.04 -3.83 12.72
C LYS A 6 21.45 -4.47 14.03
N HIS A 7 20.73 -4.16 15.10
CA HIS A 7 20.82 -4.93 16.34
C HIS A 7 19.70 -5.95 16.50
N LEU A 8 18.57 -5.74 15.83
CA LEU A 8 17.47 -6.69 15.81
C LEU A 8 17.84 -7.87 14.91
N ASN A 9 17.51 -9.08 15.36
CA ASN A 9 17.52 -10.23 14.47
C ASN A 9 16.35 -10.12 13.46
N HIS A 10 16.37 -10.96 12.43
CA HIS A 10 15.36 -10.92 11.36
C HIS A 10 13.92 -11.12 11.88
N ILE A 11 13.72 -11.92 12.94
CA ILE A 11 12.41 -12.17 13.56
C ILE A 11 11.90 -10.89 14.25
N ASP A 12 12.75 -10.25 15.05
CA ASP A 12 12.37 -9.05 15.80
C ASP A 12 12.13 -7.85 14.89
N ALA A 13 12.93 -7.70 13.83
CA ALA A 13 12.71 -6.67 12.81
C ALA A 13 11.35 -6.84 12.11
N ILE A 14 10.92 -8.08 11.88
CA ILE A 14 9.60 -8.39 11.31
C ILE A 14 8.48 -8.08 12.31
N ASN A 15 8.64 -8.51 13.55
CA ASN A 15 7.61 -8.34 14.58
C ASN A 15 7.38 -6.87 14.91
N LEU A 16 8.48 -6.12 15.03
CA LEU A 16 8.46 -4.68 15.30
C LEU A 16 8.26 -3.83 14.03
N GLY A 17 8.19 -4.44 12.84
CA GLY A 17 8.07 -3.73 11.56
C GLY A 17 9.21 -2.74 11.30
N SER A 18 10.40 -3.01 11.85
CA SER A 18 11.55 -2.10 11.83
C SER A 18 12.33 -2.26 10.53
N TYR A 19 12.32 -1.20 9.72
CA TYR A 19 13.14 -1.09 8.50
C TYR A 19 13.95 0.19 8.55
N TYR A 20 15.25 0.08 8.24
CA TYR A 20 16.09 1.26 8.09
C TYR A 20 15.58 2.13 6.94
N THR A 21 15.32 3.41 7.22
CA THR A 21 14.87 4.37 6.19
C THR A 21 16.09 5.07 5.58
N PRO A 22 16.31 4.95 4.26
CA PRO A 22 17.43 5.59 3.59
C PRO A 22 17.38 7.12 3.68
N GLU A 23 18.55 7.75 3.71
CA GLU A 23 18.72 9.21 3.80
C GLU A 23 17.98 9.95 2.68
N VAL A 24 18.03 9.43 1.44
CA VAL A 24 17.31 10.01 0.28
C VAL A 24 15.79 10.07 0.52
N ILE A 25 15.23 9.08 1.22
CA ILE A 25 13.80 9.04 1.54
C ILE A 25 13.47 10.01 2.68
N VAL A 26 14.35 10.13 3.67
CA VAL A 26 14.23 11.14 4.73
C VAL A 26 14.26 12.55 4.13
N ASP A 27 15.19 12.82 3.22
CA ASP A 27 15.30 14.09 2.52
C ASP A 27 14.05 14.42 1.70
N LEU A 28 13.45 13.42 1.06
CA LEU A 28 12.22 13.59 0.32
C LEU A 28 11.05 13.99 1.23
N ALA A 29 10.91 13.36 2.41
CA ALA A 29 9.90 13.73 3.39
C ALA A 29 10.09 15.18 3.90
N TYR A 30 11.32 15.58 4.20
CA TYR A 30 11.63 16.95 4.60
C TYR A 30 11.40 17.97 3.49
N SER A 31 11.70 17.62 2.23
CA SER A 31 11.41 18.46 1.07
C SER A 31 9.90 18.71 0.94
N ILE A 32 9.07 17.68 1.09
CA ILE A 32 7.61 17.82 1.09
C ILE A 32 7.16 18.75 2.22
N LEU A 33 7.68 18.60 3.43
CA LEU A 33 7.37 19.49 4.55
C LEU A 33 7.74 20.95 4.25
N GLN A 34 8.98 21.20 3.83
CA GLN A 34 9.51 22.54 3.58
C GLN A 34 8.78 23.27 2.44
N ASN A 35 8.33 22.53 1.43
CA ASN A 35 7.58 23.11 0.31
C ASN A 35 6.14 23.51 0.71
N ASN A 36 5.58 22.91 1.76
CA ASN A 36 4.18 23.09 2.14
C ASN A 36 3.99 23.89 3.44
N ILE A 37 5.02 24.00 4.28
CA ILE A 37 4.96 24.65 5.59
C ILE A 37 6.06 25.72 5.66
N LYS A 38 5.67 26.99 5.72
CA LYS A 38 6.62 28.11 5.77
C LYS A 38 7.33 28.23 7.11
N ASP A 39 6.57 28.10 8.21
CA ASP A 39 7.05 28.39 9.57
C ASP A 39 7.34 27.11 10.38
N ILE A 40 8.03 26.12 9.78
CA ILE A 40 8.33 24.83 10.45
C ILE A 40 9.04 25.03 11.80
N LYS A 41 9.82 26.11 11.93
CA LYS A 41 10.53 26.48 13.16
C LYS A 41 9.62 26.74 14.36
N ASP A 42 8.33 27.01 14.15
CA ASP A 42 7.37 27.22 15.22
C ASP A 42 6.81 25.90 15.79
N PHE A 43 7.03 24.79 15.08
CA PHE A 43 6.53 23.47 15.41
C PHE A 43 7.59 22.65 16.12
N SER A 44 7.13 21.73 16.97
CA SER A 44 7.95 20.61 17.40
C SER A 44 7.75 19.42 16.46
N ILE A 45 8.84 18.81 16.02
CA ILE A 45 8.80 17.63 15.16
C ILE A 45 8.95 16.39 16.04
N ILE A 46 8.04 15.43 15.87
CA ILE A 46 8.05 14.17 16.61
C ILE A 46 8.14 13.00 15.63
N ASP A 47 9.06 12.08 15.90
CA ASP A 47 9.03 10.74 15.34
C ASP A 47 8.74 9.76 16.49
N SER A 48 7.52 9.21 16.51
CA SER A 48 7.02 8.36 17.61
C SER A 48 7.39 6.88 17.46
N SER A 49 8.19 6.55 16.44
CA SER A 49 8.73 5.22 16.17
C SER A 49 10.12 5.39 15.55
N CYS A 50 10.96 6.15 16.23
CA CYS A 50 12.12 6.77 15.59
C CYS A 50 13.26 5.82 15.28
N GLY A 51 13.27 4.61 15.86
CA GLY A 51 14.40 3.70 15.82
C GLY A 51 15.69 4.43 16.25
N TYR A 52 16.65 4.47 15.33
CA TYR A 52 17.95 5.13 15.53
C TYR A 52 17.91 6.66 15.26
N GLY A 53 16.73 7.22 14.99
CA GLY A 53 16.49 8.65 14.83
C GLY A 53 16.80 9.20 13.44
N SER A 54 16.71 8.40 12.37
CA SER A 54 17.06 8.85 11.00
C SER A 54 16.35 10.15 10.59
N PHE A 55 15.07 10.29 10.92
CA PHE A 55 14.29 11.51 10.65
C PHE A 55 14.63 12.68 11.58
N LEU A 56 15.40 12.49 12.65
CA LEU A 56 15.69 13.49 13.67
C LEU A 56 17.12 14.02 13.60
N THR A 57 17.84 13.73 12.52
CA THR A 57 19.23 14.14 12.30
C THR A 57 19.38 15.60 11.85
N LYS A 58 18.30 16.25 11.38
CA LYS A 58 18.33 17.62 10.85
C LYS A 58 18.24 18.66 11.96
N ASN A 59 19.37 19.26 12.31
CA ASN A 59 19.45 20.32 13.32
C ASN A 59 18.79 21.63 12.85
N ASN A 60 18.28 22.42 13.81
CA ASN A 60 17.74 23.78 13.61
C ASN A 60 16.56 23.90 12.60
N ILE A 61 15.88 22.78 12.31
CA ILE A 61 14.73 22.75 11.38
C ILE A 61 13.42 23.13 12.05
N ALA A 62 13.29 22.86 13.36
CA ALA A 62 12.08 22.95 14.16
C ALA A 62 12.38 23.58 15.52
N LYS A 63 11.34 23.93 16.28
CA LYS A 63 11.44 24.46 17.65
C LYS A 63 12.21 23.50 18.56
N ARG A 64 11.85 22.22 18.48
CA ARG A 64 12.56 21.09 19.07
C ARG A 64 12.21 19.80 18.34
N LEU A 65 13.01 18.78 18.61
CA LEU A 65 12.88 17.45 18.03
C LEU A 65 12.63 16.44 19.16
N ILE A 66 11.67 15.55 18.96
CA ILE A 66 11.29 14.51 19.92
C ILE A 66 11.35 13.16 19.21
N GLY A 67 12.06 12.21 19.81
CA GLY A 67 12.12 10.83 19.32
C GLY A 67 11.58 9.87 20.36
N ALA A 68 10.63 9.02 19.98
CA ALA A 68 10.17 7.93 20.83
C ALA A 68 10.26 6.59 20.11
N ASP A 69 10.68 5.57 20.84
CA ASP A 69 10.66 4.19 20.36
C ASP A 69 10.50 3.24 21.55
N ILE A 70 9.91 2.08 21.31
CA ILE A 70 9.77 1.03 22.33
C ILE A 70 11.09 0.29 22.57
N ASP A 71 12.00 0.34 21.60
CA ASP A 71 13.29 -0.34 21.65
C ASP A 71 14.35 0.51 22.39
N GLN A 72 14.63 0.11 23.63
CA GLN A 72 15.63 0.74 24.48
C GLN A 72 17.03 0.79 23.84
N LYS A 73 17.41 -0.21 23.05
CA LYS A 73 18.72 -0.23 22.38
C LYS A 73 18.75 0.77 21.23
N ALA A 74 17.69 0.85 20.43
CA ALA A 74 17.58 1.84 19.36
C ALA A 74 17.68 3.27 19.91
N ILE A 75 16.94 3.57 20.99
CA ILE A 75 17.01 4.87 21.69
C ILE A 75 18.42 5.15 22.23
N SER A 76 19.07 4.14 22.81
CA SER A 76 20.42 4.30 23.36
C SER A 76 21.45 4.59 22.27
N GLU A 77 21.34 3.99 21.08
CA GLU A 77 22.19 4.30 19.94
C GLU A 77 21.87 5.67 19.33
N ALA A 78 20.59 6.03 19.20
CA ALA A 78 20.17 7.35 18.71
C ALA A 78 20.76 8.48 19.56
N LYS A 79 20.72 8.35 20.90
CA LYS A 79 21.30 9.30 21.86
C LYS A 79 22.81 9.48 21.70
N LYS A 80 23.55 8.48 21.23
CA LYS A 80 25.00 8.56 21.01
C LYS A 80 25.34 9.37 19.75
N ILE A 81 24.47 9.34 18.76
CA ILE A 81 24.74 9.87 17.41
C ILE A 81 24.12 11.26 17.22
N ILE A 82 22.98 11.51 17.87
CA ILE A 82 22.17 12.71 17.63
C ILE A 82 22.09 13.54 18.92
N SER A 83 22.65 14.75 18.87
CA SER A 83 22.50 15.76 19.93
C SER A 83 21.23 16.59 19.72
N LYS A 84 20.69 17.20 20.79
CA LYS A 84 19.55 18.16 20.75
C LYS A 84 18.20 17.56 20.32
N VAL A 85 17.96 16.30 20.71
CA VAL A 85 16.68 15.61 20.56
C VAL A 85 16.23 15.08 21.92
N ASP A 86 14.96 15.28 22.25
CA ASP A 86 14.34 14.70 23.44
C ASP A 86 13.96 13.23 23.14
N PHE A 87 14.81 12.29 23.55
CA PHE A 87 14.61 10.87 23.30
C PHE A 87 13.92 10.14 24.48
N ILE A 88 12.82 9.45 24.17
CA ILE A 88 11.94 8.76 25.12
C ILE A 88 11.87 7.27 24.75
N CYS A 89 12.10 6.38 25.71
CA CYS A 89 11.91 4.94 25.49
C CYS A 89 10.52 4.55 26.00
N GLN A 90 9.55 4.38 25.10
CA GLN A 90 8.19 3.99 25.44
C GLN A 90 7.42 3.39 24.26
N ASN A 91 6.32 2.70 24.57
CA ASN A 91 5.35 2.31 23.56
C ASN A 91 4.42 3.50 23.21
N SER A 92 4.63 4.10 22.05
CA SER A 92 3.86 5.26 21.55
C SER A 92 2.40 4.96 21.19
N LEU A 93 1.94 3.71 21.29
CA LEU A 93 0.55 3.31 21.06
C LEU A 93 -0.21 2.97 22.37
N LEU A 94 0.48 3.02 23.53
CA LEU A 94 -0.10 2.73 24.84
C LEU A 94 -0.24 4.02 25.66
N ASN A 95 -1.41 4.25 26.24
CA ASN A 95 -1.78 5.45 26.98
C ASN A 95 -1.45 6.74 26.20
N VAL A 96 -1.85 6.78 24.94
CA VAL A 96 -1.47 7.86 24.01
C VAL A 96 -2.01 9.20 24.50
N ASN A 97 -1.10 10.09 24.86
CA ASN A 97 -1.41 11.46 25.27
C ASN A 97 -0.18 12.36 25.05
N ARG A 98 -0.38 13.67 25.02
CA ARG A 98 0.71 14.63 24.77
C ARG A 98 1.78 14.61 25.87
N SER A 99 1.37 14.53 27.13
CA SER A 99 2.31 14.53 28.26
C SER A 99 3.24 13.32 28.29
N SER A 100 2.82 12.14 27.80
CA SER A 100 3.69 10.96 27.73
C SER A 100 4.85 11.14 26.74
N LEU A 101 4.71 12.06 25.78
CA LEU A 101 5.77 12.45 24.84
C LEU A 101 6.44 13.78 25.24
N THR A 102 6.19 14.27 26.46
CA THR A 102 6.65 15.58 26.96
C THR A 102 6.15 16.79 26.15
N ILE A 103 5.05 16.63 25.40
CA ILE A 103 4.45 17.67 24.57
C ILE A 103 3.46 18.50 25.40
N LYS A 104 3.51 19.84 25.28
CA LYS A 104 2.53 20.71 25.94
C LYS A 104 1.20 20.74 25.17
N ASN A 105 0.11 21.04 25.86
CA ASN A 105 -1.23 21.01 25.26
C ASN A 105 -1.45 22.06 24.14
N ASP A 106 -0.74 23.19 24.20
CA ASP A 106 -0.78 24.30 23.24
C ASP A 106 0.36 24.22 22.21
N GLU A 107 1.22 23.22 22.30
CA GLU A 107 2.36 23.06 21.41
C GLU A 107 1.90 22.60 20.03
N LYS A 108 2.30 23.35 19.00
CA LYS A 108 2.11 22.95 17.60
C LYS A 108 3.06 21.83 17.27
N ILE A 109 2.55 20.74 16.69
CA ILE A 109 3.34 19.56 16.41
C ILE A 109 3.20 19.07 14.98
N ILE A 110 4.33 18.62 14.44
CA ILE A 110 4.41 17.87 13.19
C ILE A 110 4.89 16.47 13.52
N THR A 111 4.08 15.46 13.21
CA THR A 111 4.57 14.08 13.25
C THR A 111 5.31 13.78 11.96
N ILE A 112 6.50 13.18 12.04
CA ILE A 112 7.26 12.68 10.89
C ILE A 112 7.71 11.24 11.17
N GLY A 113 7.95 10.44 10.14
CA GLY A 113 8.64 9.16 10.32
C GLY A 113 8.16 8.05 9.41
N ASN A 114 8.68 6.85 9.67
CA ASN A 114 8.29 5.61 9.01
C ASN A 114 7.72 4.64 10.06
N PRO A 115 6.44 4.80 10.45
CA PRO A 115 5.82 3.92 11.43
C PRO A 115 5.85 2.47 10.97
N PRO A 116 6.00 1.51 11.89
CA PRO A 116 6.02 0.11 11.54
C PRO A 116 4.65 -0.31 11.00
N TYR A 117 4.63 -0.86 9.79
CA TYR A 117 3.43 -1.45 9.19
C TYR A 117 3.56 -2.98 9.21
N ASN A 118 2.71 -3.62 10.01
CA ASN A 118 2.64 -5.07 10.13
C ASN A 118 1.16 -5.48 10.27
N ASP A 119 0.55 -5.88 9.16
CA ASP A 119 -0.79 -6.44 9.17
C ASP A 119 -0.75 -7.81 9.87
N THR A 120 -1.26 -7.86 11.10
CA THR A 120 -1.35 -9.08 11.91
C THR A 120 -2.19 -10.17 11.25
N THR A 121 -3.06 -9.83 10.27
CA THR A 121 -3.88 -10.78 9.51
C THR A 121 -3.22 -11.28 8.22
N SER A 122 -2.05 -10.74 7.84
CA SER A 122 -1.32 -11.22 6.66
C SER A 122 -0.84 -12.67 6.88
N ILE A 123 -1.22 -13.58 5.98
CA ILE A 123 -0.89 -15.03 6.03
C ILE A 123 0.63 -15.26 6.09
N ILE A 124 1.42 -14.32 5.56
CA ILE A 124 2.87 -14.35 5.57
C ILE A 124 3.37 -14.16 7.01
N ARG A 125 4.12 -15.14 7.52
CA ARG A 125 4.84 -15.10 8.82
C ARG A 125 3.94 -15.11 10.07
N ASN A 126 2.71 -15.61 9.99
CA ASN A 126 1.82 -15.76 11.15
C ASN A 126 2.42 -16.57 12.32
N SER A 127 3.37 -17.47 12.06
CA SER A 127 4.07 -18.25 13.10
C SER A 127 5.08 -17.45 13.92
N ILE A 128 5.40 -16.21 13.51
CA ILE A 128 6.44 -15.37 14.13
C ILE A 128 5.83 -14.21 14.94
N LYS A 129 4.57 -13.84 14.66
CA LYS A 129 3.92 -12.65 15.20
C LYS A 129 3.59 -12.80 16.68
N ASP A 130 4.19 -11.96 17.51
CA ASP A 130 3.83 -11.82 18.91
C ASP A 130 2.50 -11.05 19.04
N THR A 131 1.44 -11.75 19.45
CA THR A 131 0.12 -11.16 19.67
C THR A 131 0.10 -10.22 20.88
N SER A 132 1.08 -10.28 21.79
CA SER A 132 1.13 -9.47 23.00
C SER A 132 1.33 -7.98 22.73
N ILE A 133 1.87 -7.61 21.56
CA ILE A 133 1.98 -6.21 21.12
C ILE A 133 0.59 -5.60 20.92
N GLN A 134 -0.35 -6.37 20.39
CA GLN A 134 -1.72 -5.91 20.15
C GLN A 134 -2.49 -5.64 21.44
N ASP A 135 -2.13 -6.31 22.54
CA ASP A 135 -2.74 -6.10 23.86
C ASP A 135 -2.18 -4.85 24.57
N LYS A 136 -1.16 -4.22 23.99
CA LYS A 136 -0.50 -3.01 24.47
C LYS A 136 -0.76 -1.82 23.54
N ILE A 137 -1.96 -1.74 22.97
CA ILE A 137 -2.43 -0.62 22.14
C ILE A 137 -3.75 -0.13 22.71
N ASP A 138 -3.91 1.19 22.82
CA ASP A 138 -5.17 1.77 23.28
C ASP A 138 -6.35 1.30 22.41
N ALA A 139 -7.43 0.86 23.05
CA ALA A 139 -8.55 0.22 22.36
C ALA A 139 -9.19 1.10 21.28
N ASP A 140 -9.13 2.42 21.43
CA ASP A 140 -9.76 3.38 20.52
C ASP A 140 -8.95 3.66 19.24
N ILE A 141 -7.66 3.30 19.22
CA ILE A 141 -6.76 3.43 18.07
C ILE A 141 -6.27 2.07 17.55
N LYS A 142 -6.59 0.98 18.25
CA LYS A 142 -6.20 -0.38 17.87
C LYS A 142 -6.82 -0.78 16.54
N THR A 143 -5.97 -1.20 15.60
CA THR A 143 -6.39 -1.84 14.36
C THR A 143 -5.55 -3.09 14.11
N ARG A 144 -5.96 -3.88 13.11
CA ARG A 144 -5.21 -5.07 12.66
C ARG A 144 -3.82 -4.76 12.09
N ASP A 145 -3.53 -3.51 11.74
CA ASP A 145 -2.23 -3.08 11.21
C ASP A 145 -1.64 -1.96 12.09
N LEU A 146 -0.42 -2.18 12.58
CA LEU A 146 0.28 -1.21 13.44
C LEU A 146 0.41 0.17 12.79
N GLY A 147 0.66 0.25 11.48
CA GLY A 147 0.86 1.54 10.81
C GLY A 147 -0.40 2.39 10.79
N MET A 148 -1.58 1.75 10.70
CA MET A 148 -2.86 2.44 10.83
C MET A 148 -3.13 2.89 12.27
N SER A 149 -2.73 2.09 13.26
CA SER A 149 -2.84 2.47 14.68
C SER A 149 -1.98 3.70 15.00
N PHE A 150 -0.80 3.85 14.37
CA PHE A 150 0.00 5.06 14.45
C PHE A 150 -0.69 6.28 13.82
N LEU A 151 -1.29 6.15 12.64
CA LEU A 151 -2.07 7.25 12.04
C LEU A 151 -3.18 7.72 12.99
N LEU A 152 -3.90 6.80 13.63
CA LEU A 152 -4.92 7.12 14.63
C LEU A 152 -4.33 7.75 15.90
N SER A 153 -3.12 7.34 16.32
CA SER A 153 -2.43 7.97 17.46
C SER A 153 -2.06 9.42 17.18
N TYR A 154 -1.70 9.77 15.95
CA TYR A 154 -1.40 11.14 15.55
C TYR A 154 -2.63 12.04 15.62
N ASP A 155 -3.82 11.49 15.29
CA ASP A 155 -5.08 12.18 15.52
C ASP A 155 -5.36 12.41 17.01
N LYS A 156 -5.11 11.38 17.83
CA LYS A 156 -5.27 11.46 19.30
C LYS A 156 -4.31 12.48 19.93
N LEU A 157 -3.09 12.60 19.41
CA LEU A 157 -2.12 13.63 19.77
C LEU A 157 -2.46 15.02 19.21
N LYS A 158 -3.50 15.13 18.39
CA LYS A 158 -3.92 16.36 17.73
C LYS A 158 -2.80 17.02 16.93
N ALA A 159 -2.06 16.24 16.15
CA ALA A 159 -0.97 16.80 15.34
C ALA A 159 -1.49 17.81 14.31
N ASP A 160 -0.78 18.92 14.10
CA ASP A 160 -1.16 19.93 13.11
C ASP A 160 -0.87 19.42 11.69
N TYR A 161 0.25 18.74 11.54
CA TYR A 161 0.64 18.05 10.32
C TYR A 161 1.17 16.65 10.64
N VAL A 162 1.02 15.74 9.67
CA VAL A 162 1.54 14.38 9.73
C VAL A 162 2.24 14.11 8.40
N CYS A 163 3.56 13.93 8.42
CA CYS A 163 4.38 13.60 7.26
C CYS A 163 5.02 12.22 7.42
N VAL A 164 4.31 11.16 7.05
CA VAL A 164 4.75 9.79 7.35
C VAL A 164 4.74 8.91 6.11
N LEU A 165 5.52 7.84 6.19
CA LEU A 165 5.52 6.79 5.21
C LEU A 165 4.48 5.73 5.59
N HIS A 166 3.69 5.30 4.63
CA HIS A 166 2.83 4.12 4.82
C HIS A 166 2.52 3.46 3.47
N PRO A 167 2.09 2.18 3.45
CA PRO A 167 1.62 1.55 2.23
C PRO A 167 0.48 2.35 1.58
N LEU A 168 0.55 2.56 0.26
CA LEU A 168 -0.50 3.29 -0.47
C LEU A 168 -1.88 2.61 -0.31
N SER A 169 -1.88 1.28 -0.11
CA SER A 169 -3.07 0.47 0.14
C SER A 169 -3.91 0.89 1.35
N TYR A 170 -3.38 1.70 2.27
CA TYR A 170 -4.15 2.27 3.38
C TYR A 170 -5.24 3.21 2.88
N LEU A 171 -4.94 3.98 1.83
CA LEU A 171 -5.85 4.95 1.25
C LEU A 171 -6.67 4.34 0.12
N ILE A 172 -6.02 3.61 -0.79
CA ILE A 172 -6.65 3.22 -2.06
C ILE A 172 -7.58 2.00 -1.94
N LYS A 173 -7.55 1.27 -0.82
CA LYS A 173 -8.49 0.17 -0.55
C LYS A 173 -9.57 0.66 0.39
N LYS A 174 -10.82 0.70 -0.09
CA LYS A 174 -11.98 1.18 0.69
C LYS A 174 -12.09 0.58 2.10
N ALA A 175 -11.86 -0.72 2.24
CA ALA A 175 -11.92 -1.39 3.54
C ALA A 175 -10.82 -0.94 4.51
N ASN A 176 -9.61 -0.66 3.99
CA ASN A 176 -8.51 -0.13 4.79
C ASN A 176 -8.76 1.33 5.16
N PHE A 177 -9.22 2.15 4.21
CA PHE A 177 -9.55 3.55 4.45
C PHE A 177 -10.64 3.70 5.52
N ALA A 178 -11.61 2.79 5.57
CA ALA A 178 -12.65 2.79 6.60
C ALA A 178 -12.08 2.60 8.03
N LEU A 179 -11.00 1.82 8.19
CA LEU A 179 -10.31 1.66 9.48
C LEU A 179 -9.65 2.97 9.95
N LEU A 180 -9.30 3.85 9.02
CA LEU A 180 -8.72 5.17 9.29
C LEU A 180 -9.77 6.27 9.49
N SER A 181 -11.06 5.92 9.60
CA SER A 181 -12.15 6.92 9.58
C SER A 181 -12.01 8.07 10.61
N LYS A 182 -11.47 7.84 11.80
CA LYS A 182 -11.23 8.92 12.78
C LYS A 182 -10.16 9.90 12.28
N PHE A 183 -9.02 9.37 11.82
CA PHE A 183 -7.96 10.17 11.22
C PHE A 183 -8.46 10.89 9.96
N ALA A 184 -9.12 10.17 9.05
CA ALA A 184 -9.62 10.73 7.79
C ALA A 184 -10.64 11.86 8.01
N LYS A 185 -11.45 11.84 9.08
CA LYS A 185 -12.37 12.93 9.41
C LYS A 185 -11.69 14.23 9.84
N ASN A 186 -10.45 14.16 10.32
CA ASN A 186 -9.75 15.28 10.93
C ASN A 186 -8.52 15.74 10.13
N TYR A 187 -8.23 15.11 8.99
CA TYR A 187 -7.04 15.37 8.18
C TYR A 187 -7.34 15.29 6.69
N LYS A 188 -6.68 16.16 5.92
CA LYS A 188 -6.61 16.08 4.45
C LYS A 188 -5.20 15.74 4.00
N LEU A 189 -5.07 14.84 3.04
CA LEU A 189 -3.83 14.61 2.30
C LEU A 189 -3.58 15.83 1.40
N ILE A 190 -2.54 16.62 1.67
CA ILE A 190 -2.27 17.86 0.91
C ILE A 190 -1.12 17.73 -0.07
N ASP A 191 -0.19 16.80 0.19
CA ASP A 191 0.87 16.44 -0.74
C ASP A 191 1.30 14.99 -0.49
N GLY A 192 1.91 14.37 -1.49
CA GLY A 192 2.51 13.07 -1.31
C GLY A 192 3.12 12.51 -2.58
N ILE A 193 4.08 11.62 -2.39
CA ILE A 193 4.83 10.97 -3.46
C ILE A 193 4.91 9.47 -3.23
N ILE A 194 4.58 8.70 -4.27
CA ILE A 194 4.67 7.24 -4.27
C ILE A 194 6.09 6.84 -4.61
N ILE A 195 6.67 5.98 -3.78
CA ILE A 195 7.98 5.35 -3.98
C ILE A 195 7.83 3.83 -4.00
N SER A 196 8.81 3.15 -4.58
CA SER A 196 8.87 1.69 -4.55
C SER A 196 9.36 1.20 -3.20
N SER A 197 8.80 0.09 -2.70
CA SER A 197 9.36 -0.59 -1.52
C SER A 197 10.80 -1.07 -1.73
N HIS A 198 11.25 -1.25 -2.98
CA HIS A 198 12.64 -1.63 -3.29
C HIS A 198 13.68 -0.55 -2.95
N GLU A 199 13.25 0.68 -2.65
CA GLU A 199 14.14 1.73 -2.13
C GLU A 199 14.73 1.33 -0.75
N PHE A 200 14.12 0.38 -0.05
CA PHE A 200 14.57 -0.13 1.24
C PHE A 200 15.38 -1.42 1.07
N SER A 201 16.65 -1.39 1.47
CA SER A 201 17.61 -2.51 1.31
C SER A 201 17.18 -3.82 1.99
N ASP A 202 16.36 -3.72 3.04
CA ASP A 202 15.93 -4.84 3.88
C ASP A 202 14.57 -5.41 3.47
N THR A 203 13.94 -4.85 2.43
CA THR A 203 12.73 -5.46 1.87
C THR A 203 13.09 -6.66 0.99
N SER A 204 12.19 -7.63 0.93
CA SER A 204 12.42 -8.82 0.09
C SER A 204 12.70 -8.39 -1.35
N ARG A 205 13.76 -8.95 -1.97
CA ARG A 205 14.07 -8.81 -3.42
C ARG A 205 12.96 -9.32 -4.36
N GLY A 206 11.82 -9.75 -3.81
CA GLY A 206 10.65 -10.12 -4.57
C GLY A 206 9.91 -8.90 -5.11
N MET A 207 8.59 -8.91 -4.99
CA MET A 207 7.73 -7.94 -5.66
C MET A 207 7.64 -6.61 -4.93
N ALA A 208 7.92 -5.52 -5.64
CA ALA A 208 7.73 -4.17 -5.13
C ALA A 208 6.25 -3.89 -4.82
N PHE A 209 6.01 -3.10 -3.77
CA PHE A 209 4.71 -2.51 -3.48
C PHE A 209 4.84 -1.00 -3.28
N PRO A 210 3.78 -0.22 -3.56
CA PRO A 210 3.79 1.22 -3.40
C PRO A 210 3.76 1.65 -1.94
N ILE A 211 4.72 2.51 -1.59
CA ILE A 211 4.74 3.26 -0.33
C ILE A 211 4.47 4.72 -0.68
N LEU A 212 3.61 5.38 0.11
CA LEU A 212 3.34 6.81 0.00
C LEU A 212 4.11 7.53 1.10
N ILE A 213 4.94 8.51 0.72
CA ILE A 213 5.38 9.55 1.65
C ILE A 213 4.28 10.60 1.63
N ALA A 214 3.47 10.65 2.69
CA ALA A 214 2.23 11.40 2.71
C ALA A 214 2.33 12.58 3.68
N LEU A 215 1.98 13.78 3.22
CA LEU A 215 1.78 14.94 4.07
C LEU A 215 0.28 15.21 4.25
N TYR A 216 -0.17 15.07 5.48
CA TYR A 216 -1.50 15.41 5.92
C TYR A 216 -1.50 16.70 6.72
N LYS A 217 -2.54 17.51 6.55
CA LYS A 217 -2.83 18.69 7.37
C LYS A 217 -4.10 18.44 8.16
N ARG A 218 -4.12 18.80 9.44
CA ARG A 218 -5.33 18.79 10.26
C ARG A 218 -6.35 19.75 9.67
N ASP A 219 -7.53 19.25 9.41
CA ASP A 219 -8.60 19.93 8.69
C ASP A 219 -9.95 19.45 9.21
N ALA A 220 -10.86 20.38 9.51
CA ALA A 220 -12.14 20.05 10.13
C ALA A 220 -13.13 19.31 9.20
N GLU A 221 -12.94 19.40 7.89
CA GLU A 221 -13.75 18.66 6.91
C GLU A 221 -13.15 17.28 6.63
N GLY A 222 -11.83 17.14 6.79
CA GLY A 222 -11.11 15.90 6.55
C GLY A 222 -11.17 15.45 5.09
N MET A 223 -10.97 14.15 4.85
CA MET A 223 -11.00 13.52 3.55
C MET A 223 -11.97 12.32 3.53
N GLY A 224 -12.80 12.25 2.49
CA GLY A 224 -13.62 11.08 2.18
C GLY A 224 -12.94 10.12 1.20
N TYR A 225 -13.54 8.95 0.96
CA TYR A 225 -12.97 8.01 -0.01
C TYR A 225 -13.05 8.55 -1.45
N ASP A 226 -14.11 9.29 -1.81
CA ASP A 226 -14.19 9.95 -3.13
C ASP A 226 -13.04 10.97 -3.31
N TYR A 227 -12.69 11.72 -2.25
CA TYR A 227 -11.52 12.60 -2.28
C TYR A 227 -10.25 11.82 -2.68
N ILE A 228 -10.00 10.67 -2.02
CA ILE A 228 -8.87 9.79 -2.33
C ILE A 228 -8.94 9.23 -3.76
N GLN A 229 -10.14 8.89 -4.26
CA GLN A 229 -10.30 8.40 -5.63
C GLN A 229 -9.95 9.46 -6.68
N ASN A 230 -10.24 10.73 -6.39
CA ASN A 230 -9.94 11.86 -7.27
C ASN A 230 -8.52 12.45 -7.05
N TYR A 231 -7.83 12.09 -5.97
CA TYR A 231 -6.52 12.62 -5.65
C TYR A 231 -5.47 12.22 -6.70
N GLN A 232 -4.61 13.18 -7.05
CA GLN A 232 -3.52 13.03 -8.01
C GLN A 232 -2.23 12.69 -7.27
N PHE A 233 -1.94 11.40 -7.12
CA PHE A 233 -0.71 10.93 -6.48
C PHE A 233 0.48 11.15 -7.40
N LYS A 234 1.50 11.89 -6.95
CA LYS A 234 2.79 11.98 -7.64
C LYS A 234 3.50 10.64 -7.51
N VAL A 235 4.16 10.17 -8.56
CA VAL A 235 4.99 8.97 -8.52
C VAL A 235 6.45 9.39 -8.72
N LYS A 236 7.35 8.92 -7.85
CA LYS A 236 8.78 9.23 -7.95
C LYS A 236 9.33 8.75 -9.29
N ASP A 237 10.06 9.62 -9.98
CA ASP A 237 10.67 9.39 -11.30
C ASP A 237 9.64 9.13 -12.43
N ASP A 238 8.39 9.53 -12.21
CA ASP A 238 7.24 9.22 -13.05
C ASP A 238 6.18 10.36 -13.03
N GLY A 239 5.02 10.10 -13.63
CA GLY A 239 3.91 11.04 -13.71
C GLY A 239 2.98 11.02 -12.50
N VAL A 240 1.69 11.21 -12.79
CA VAL A 240 0.62 11.25 -11.80
C VAL A 240 -0.24 10.00 -11.92
N PHE A 241 -0.67 9.47 -10.78
CA PHE A 241 -1.61 8.36 -10.65
C PHE A 241 -2.90 8.83 -9.96
N ARG A 242 -4.07 8.53 -10.55
CA ARG A 242 -5.38 8.80 -9.96
C ARG A 242 -6.29 7.58 -10.11
N LEU A 243 -6.89 7.12 -9.01
CA LEU A 243 -7.70 5.90 -9.01
C LEU A 243 -8.90 5.98 -9.94
N LYS A 244 -9.58 7.14 -9.99
CA LYS A 244 -10.78 7.34 -10.78
C LYS A 244 -10.54 7.31 -12.30
N ASP A 245 -9.29 7.32 -12.74
CA ASP A 245 -8.96 7.24 -14.18
C ASP A 245 -9.12 5.84 -14.75
N PHE A 246 -9.36 4.83 -13.90
CA PHE A 246 -9.43 3.43 -14.29
C PHE A 246 -10.79 2.84 -13.98
N ASP A 247 -11.31 2.10 -14.94
CA ASP A 247 -12.27 1.05 -14.68
C ASP A 247 -11.51 -0.21 -14.21
N THR A 248 -12.18 -1.05 -13.43
CA THR A 248 -11.56 -2.21 -12.78
C THR A 248 -12.42 -3.44 -12.93
N ILE A 249 -11.78 -4.60 -12.97
CA ILE A 249 -12.42 -5.88 -13.27
C ILE A 249 -13.53 -6.24 -12.27
N VAL A 250 -13.48 -5.68 -11.06
CA VAL A 250 -14.43 -5.95 -9.96
C VAL A 250 -15.86 -5.53 -10.29
N ASN A 251 -16.04 -4.63 -11.27
CA ASN A 251 -17.33 -4.25 -11.80
C ASN A 251 -17.97 -5.37 -12.65
N TYR A 252 -17.17 -6.34 -13.09
CA TYR A 252 -17.57 -7.37 -14.05
C TYR A 252 -17.53 -8.79 -13.47
N VAL A 253 -16.73 -9.03 -12.43
CA VAL A 253 -16.50 -10.36 -11.84
C VAL A 253 -16.71 -10.39 -10.32
N GLN A 254 -16.97 -11.59 -9.79
CA GLN A 254 -16.88 -11.85 -8.37
C GLN A 254 -15.43 -12.13 -7.97
N LYS A 255 -14.95 -11.41 -6.97
CA LYS A 255 -13.59 -11.58 -6.43
C LYS A 255 -13.46 -12.76 -5.48
N TYR A 256 -14.49 -12.98 -4.68
CA TYR A 256 -14.48 -13.89 -3.53
C TYR A 256 -15.41 -15.10 -3.76
N PRO A 257 -15.24 -16.18 -2.98
CA PRO A 257 -16.06 -17.38 -3.14
C PRO A 257 -17.56 -17.10 -3.18
N ASN A 258 -18.21 -17.60 -4.23
CA ASN A 258 -19.57 -17.21 -4.60
C ASN A 258 -20.58 -18.36 -4.58
N LYS A 259 -20.22 -19.53 -4.05
CA LYS A 259 -21.09 -20.73 -4.02
C LYS A 259 -22.49 -20.43 -3.46
N LYS A 260 -22.56 -19.58 -2.43
CA LYS A 260 -23.81 -19.19 -1.76
C LYS A 260 -24.72 -18.28 -2.60
N PHE A 261 -24.17 -17.66 -3.64
CA PHE A 261 -24.89 -16.75 -4.54
C PHE A 261 -25.30 -17.40 -5.85
N LEU A 262 -24.96 -18.68 -6.05
CA LEU A 262 -25.39 -19.42 -7.23
C LEU A 262 -26.82 -19.92 -7.05
N ASN A 263 -27.62 -19.75 -8.09
CA ASN A 263 -28.96 -20.32 -8.18
C ASN A 263 -28.89 -21.81 -8.54
N LYS A 264 -29.97 -22.54 -8.25
CA LYS A 264 -30.08 -23.98 -8.56
C LYS A 264 -29.86 -24.31 -10.05
N ASN A 265 -30.20 -23.38 -10.95
CA ASN A 265 -30.09 -23.55 -12.39
C ASN A 265 -28.76 -23.06 -12.98
N ASP A 266 -27.91 -22.42 -12.16
CA ASP A 266 -26.62 -21.92 -12.62
C ASP A 266 -25.70 -23.11 -12.94
N LYS A 267 -25.05 -23.05 -14.10
CA LYS A 267 -24.12 -24.09 -14.56
C LYS A 267 -22.72 -23.48 -14.71
N PRO A 268 -21.90 -23.50 -13.64
CA PRO A 268 -20.51 -23.08 -13.74
C PRO A 268 -19.77 -23.86 -14.82
N VAL A 269 -19.08 -23.14 -15.71
CA VAL A 269 -18.29 -23.70 -16.81
C VAL A 269 -16.80 -23.77 -16.48
N ALA A 270 -16.36 -23.02 -15.47
CA ALA A 270 -15.00 -23.04 -14.95
C ALA A 270 -14.97 -22.68 -13.47
N LYS A 271 -13.79 -22.86 -12.86
CA LYS A 271 -13.50 -22.45 -11.48
C LYS A 271 -12.25 -21.57 -11.49
N PHE A 272 -12.26 -20.54 -10.66
CA PHE A 272 -11.20 -19.56 -10.57
C PHE A 272 -10.81 -19.34 -9.11
N TRP A 273 -9.53 -19.07 -8.86
CA TRP A 273 -9.04 -18.75 -7.53
C TRP A 273 -9.35 -17.29 -7.18
N THR A 274 -9.78 -17.04 -5.94
CA THR A 274 -10.12 -15.70 -5.44
C THR A 274 -9.13 -14.60 -5.85
N LEU A 275 -9.67 -13.46 -6.30
CA LEU A 275 -8.91 -12.30 -6.77
C LEU A 275 -8.86 -11.24 -5.67
N ARG A 276 -7.68 -10.76 -5.29
CA ARG A 276 -7.53 -9.71 -4.27
C ARG A 276 -7.04 -8.38 -4.84
N ASP A 277 -5.83 -8.37 -5.38
CA ASP A 277 -5.18 -7.25 -6.06
C ASP A 277 -4.15 -7.81 -7.06
N ILE A 278 -3.55 -6.94 -7.87
CA ILE A 278 -2.56 -7.30 -8.88
C ILE A 278 -1.35 -8.03 -8.27
N ASN A 279 -0.88 -7.59 -7.10
CA ASN A 279 0.23 -8.24 -6.41
C ASN A 279 -0.12 -9.67 -5.93
N ALA A 280 -1.35 -9.90 -5.48
CA ALA A 280 -1.83 -11.23 -5.15
C ALA A 280 -2.02 -12.10 -6.40
N LEU A 281 -2.48 -11.54 -7.51
CA LEU A 281 -2.65 -12.24 -8.79
C LEU A 281 -1.32 -12.81 -9.31
N LYS A 282 -0.22 -12.05 -9.20
CA LYS A 282 1.13 -12.50 -9.55
C LYS A 282 1.52 -13.81 -8.82
N ARG A 283 1.13 -13.98 -7.55
CA ARG A 283 1.50 -15.14 -6.72
C ARG A 283 0.54 -16.32 -6.82
N ASN A 284 -0.74 -16.04 -7.06
CA ASN A 284 -1.78 -17.06 -7.00
C ASN A 284 -2.04 -17.71 -8.36
N ARG A 285 -2.60 -18.92 -8.35
CA ARG A 285 -3.17 -19.52 -9.57
C ARG A 285 -4.39 -18.73 -10.04
N THR A 286 -4.77 -18.91 -11.30
CA THR A 286 -5.95 -18.30 -11.93
C THR A 286 -7.06 -19.34 -11.96
N PHE A 287 -7.21 -20.07 -13.06
CA PHE A 287 -8.13 -21.22 -13.13
C PHE A 287 -7.65 -22.37 -12.24
N ILE A 288 -8.60 -23.12 -11.68
CA ILE A 288 -8.38 -24.30 -10.83
C ILE A 288 -9.35 -25.43 -11.21
N ASP A 289 -9.02 -26.67 -10.86
CA ASP A 289 -9.89 -27.83 -11.11
C ASP A 289 -10.66 -28.28 -9.86
N GLU A 290 -9.99 -28.22 -8.71
CA GLU A 290 -10.54 -28.67 -7.44
C GLU A 290 -11.31 -27.57 -6.71
N ASP A 291 -12.34 -27.97 -5.97
CA ASP A 291 -13.03 -27.07 -5.06
C ASP A 291 -12.19 -26.86 -3.80
N THR A 292 -11.98 -25.59 -3.50
CA THR A 292 -11.28 -25.09 -2.30
C THR A 292 -12.10 -23.97 -1.65
N TYR A 293 -11.74 -23.59 -0.43
CA TYR A 293 -12.33 -22.45 0.26
C TYR A 293 -12.15 -21.10 -0.48
N ASN A 294 -11.26 -21.03 -1.49
CA ASN A 294 -11.02 -19.84 -2.31
C ASN A 294 -11.71 -19.89 -3.68
N THR A 295 -12.59 -20.86 -3.92
CA THR A 295 -13.17 -21.11 -5.25
C THR A 295 -14.23 -20.11 -5.62
N VAL A 296 -14.03 -19.47 -6.76
CA VAL A 296 -15.04 -18.68 -7.47
C VAL A 296 -15.52 -19.52 -8.66
N TYR A 297 -16.81 -19.80 -8.68
CA TYR A 297 -17.46 -20.50 -9.78
C TYR A 297 -17.78 -19.52 -10.90
N VAL A 298 -17.37 -19.86 -12.13
CA VAL A 298 -17.46 -18.98 -13.30
C VAL A 298 -18.55 -19.46 -14.23
N LEU A 299 -19.53 -18.58 -14.49
CA LEU A 299 -20.58 -18.80 -15.50
C LEU A 299 -20.08 -18.37 -16.89
N MET A 300 -20.70 -18.92 -17.94
CA MET A 300 -20.25 -18.75 -19.32
C MET A 300 -20.20 -17.27 -19.74
N GLU A 301 -21.20 -16.49 -19.36
CA GLU A 301 -21.29 -15.07 -19.67
C GLU A 301 -20.18 -14.23 -19.00
N LYS A 302 -19.59 -14.74 -17.91
CA LYS A 302 -18.48 -14.09 -17.20
C LYS A 302 -17.11 -14.61 -17.61
N LEU A 303 -17.04 -15.78 -18.26
CA LEU A 303 -15.78 -16.40 -18.69
C LEU A 303 -14.81 -15.44 -19.41
N PRO A 304 -15.26 -14.55 -20.34
CA PRO A 304 -14.34 -13.63 -21.00
C PRO A 304 -13.53 -12.76 -20.04
N TYR A 305 -14.14 -12.27 -18.96
CA TYR A 305 -13.48 -11.42 -17.97
C TYR A 305 -12.47 -12.20 -17.11
N TYR A 306 -12.74 -13.47 -16.80
CA TYR A 306 -11.77 -14.32 -16.11
C TYR A 306 -10.60 -14.71 -17.03
N CYS A 307 -10.83 -14.92 -18.33
CA CYS A 307 -9.77 -15.06 -19.33
C CYS A 307 -8.93 -13.78 -19.43
N TYR A 308 -9.56 -12.59 -19.38
CA TYR A 308 -8.83 -11.33 -19.30
C TYR A 308 -7.87 -11.28 -18.11
N ILE A 309 -8.33 -11.68 -16.91
CA ILE A 309 -7.48 -11.72 -15.70
C ILE A 309 -6.32 -12.72 -15.87
N ASP A 310 -6.59 -13.90 -16.44
CA ASP A 310 -5.56 -14.91 -16.69
C ASP A 310 -4.46 -14.40 -17.63
N ILE A 311 -4.85 -13.75 -18.73
CA ILE A 311 -3.90 -13.11 -19.64
C ILE A 311 -3.20 -11.93 -18.98
N PHE A 312 -3.92 -11.05 -18.28
CA PHE A 312 -3.33 -9.92 -17.55
C PHE A 312 -2.20 -10.39 -16.62
N LYS A 313 -2.39 -11.53 -15.93
CA LYS A 313 -1.36 -12.13 -15.07
C LYS A 313 -0.03 -12.33 -15.80
N GLN A 314 -0.06 -12.76 -17.07
CA GLN A 314 1.14 -12.99 -17.88
C GLN A 314 1.92 -11.70 -18.17
N TYR A 315 1.26 -10.54 -18.10
CA TYR A 315 1.87 -9.22 -18.33
C TYR A 315 2.19 -8.46 -17.05
N THR A 316 1.91 -9.03 -15.88
CA THR A 316 2.04 -8.32 -14.60
C THR A 316 3.45 -7.79 -14.32
N ASP A 317 4.50 -8.40 -14.86
CA ASP A 317 5.89 -7.94 -14.70
C ASP A 317 6.24 -6.74 -15.58
N ARG A 318 5.39 -6.43 -16.57
CA ARG A 318 5.46 -5.22 -17.39
C ARG A 318 4.58 -4.09 -16.84
N MET A 319 3.79 -4.37 -15.80
CA MET A 319 2.90 -3.40 -15.18
C MET A 319 3.65 -2.49 -14.19
N PRO A 320 3.28 -1.21 -14.07
CA PRO A 320 3.87 -0.31 -13.08
C PRO A 320 3.71 -0.85 -11.65
N TYR A 321 4.74 -0.73 -10.81
CA TYR A 321 4.68 -1.23 -9.42
C TYR A 321 3.58 -0.54 -8.60
N PHE A 322 3.30 0.73 -8.88
CA PHE A 322 2.40 1.54 -8.05
C PHE A 322 0.92 1.14 -8.18
N ILE A 323 0.55 0.40 -9.22
CA ILE A 323 -0.79 -0.22 -9.31
C ILE A 323 -0.86 -1.59 -8.65
N GLY A 324 0.23 -2.11 -8.07
CA GLY A 324 0.28 -3.47 -7.52
C GLY A 324 -0.76 -3.77 -6.43
N ASN A 325 -1.19 -2.75 -5.67
CA ASN A 325 -2.26 -2.89 -4.67
C ASN A 325 -3.66 -2.54 -5.18
N CYS A 326 -3.80 -2.20 -6.46
CA CYS A 326 -5.07 -1.98 -7.11
C CYS A 326 -5.71 -3.29 -7.55
N ASP A 327 -7.01 -3.21 -7.82
CA ASP A 327 -7.70 -4.21 -8.62
C ASP A 327 -7.15 -4.23 -10.06
N VAL A 328 -7.38 -5.34 -10.76
CA VAL A 328 -6.98 -5.46 -12.17
C VAL A 328 -7.72 -4.40 -12.98
N ILE A 329 -6.95 -3.53 -13.63
CA ILE A 329 -7.47 -2.44 -14.47
C ILE A 329 -7.98 -2.98 -15.81
N ILE A 330 -8.98 -2.33 -16.38
CA ILE A 330 -9.59 -2.70 -17.66
C ILE A 330 -10.09 -1.46 -18.41
N ASP A 331 -9.98 -1.47 -19.73
CA ASP A 331 -10.79 -0.65 -20.64
C ASP A 331 -11.85 -1.57 -21.23
N ASN A 332 -13.04 -1.58 -20.63
CA ASN A 332 -14.07 -2.57 -20.96
C ASN A 332 -14.59 -2.41 -22.40
N GLU A 333 -14.63 -1.19 -22.93
CA GLU A 333 -15.09 -0.93 -24.29
C GLU A 333 -14.12 -1.54 -25.31
N LYS A 334 -12.81 -1.28 -25.16
CA LYS A 334 -11.80 -1.88 -26.04
C LYS A 334 -11.68 -3.38 -25.84
N PHE A 335 -11.75 -3.85 -24.59
CA PHE A 335 -11.77 -5.28 -24.29
C PHE A 335 -12.92 -5.98 -25.02
N GLY A 336 -14.13 -5.41 -24.99
CA GLY A 336 -15.29 -5.97 -25.68
C GLY A 336 -15.07 -6.22 -27.18
N LYS A 337 -14.30 -5.35 -27.86
CA LYS A 337 -13.98 -5.45 -29.29
C LYS A 337 -13.01 -6.60 -29.61
N ILE A 338 -12.20 -7.04 -28.66
CA ILE A 338 -11.17 -8.07 -28.86
C ILE A 338 -11.24 -9.23 -27.85
N LYS A 339 -12.34 -9.36 -27.09
CA LYS A 339 -12.49 -10.36 -26.02
C LYS A 339 -12.22 -11.79 -26.47
N GLU A 340 -12.56 -12.11 -27.72
CA GLU A 340 -12.31 -13.44 -28.30
C GLU A 340 -10.81 -13.75 -28.36
N CYS A 341 -9.96 -12.74 -28.63
CA CYS A 341 -8.50 -12.90 -28.59
C CYS A 341 -8.03 -13.32 -27.19
N PHE A 342 -8.58 -12.70 -26.14
CA PHE A 342 -8.25 -13.06 -24.75
C PHE A 342 -8.73 -14.47 -24.39
N ILE A 343 -9.94 -14.85 -24.82
CA ILE A 343 -10.47 -16.20 -24.59
C ILE A 343 -9.60 -17.25 -25.29
N ALA A 344 -9.32 -17.07 -26.58
CA ALA A 344 -8.48 -17.97 -27.37
C ALA A 344 -7.08 -18.11 -26.77
N GLN A 345 -6.44 -16.98 -26.43
CA GLN A 345 -5.11 -17.00 -25.82
C GLN A 345 -5.12 -17.69 -24.45
N SER A 346 -6.13 -17.43 -23.61
CA SER A 346 -6.26 -18.03 -22.29
C SER A 346 -6.43 -19.56 -22.39
N ILE A 347 -7.29 -20.04 -23.30
CA ILE A 347 -7.45 -21.49 -23.57
C ILE A 347 -6.15 -22.10 -24.09
N HIS A 348 -5.42 -21.39 -24.96
CA HIS A 348 -4.15 -21.85 -25.51
C HIS A 348 -3.08 -22.04 -24.43
N THR A 349 -2.96 -21.08 -23.51
CA THR A 349 -1.87 -21.04 -22.52
C THR A 349 -2.22 -21.66 -21.17
N ASN A 350 -3.50 -21.79 -20.82
CA ASN A 350 -3.93 -22.32 -19.53
C ASN A 350 -4.34 -23.81 -19.65
N PRO A 351 -3.59 -24.75 -19.04
CA PRO A 351 -3.86 -26.19 -19.17
C PRO A 351 -5.27 -26.61 -18.74
N ILE A 352 -5.84 -25.95 -17.73
CA ILE A 352 -7.16 -26.27 -17.19
C ILE A 352 -8.25 -25.91 -18.19
N LEU A 353 -8.13 -24.76 -18.84
CA LEU A 353 -9.07 -24.36 -19.89
C LEU A 353 -8.89 -25.21 -21.16
N LYS A 354 -7.65 -25.55 -21.52
CA LYS A 354 -7.35 -26.39 -22.69
C LYS A 354 -8.05 -27.76 -22.63
N ASN A 355 -8.19 -28.33 -21.43
CA ASN A 355 -8.89 -29.59 -21.22
C ASN A 355 -10.43 -29.45 -21.23
N LYS A 356 -10.96 -28.24 -21.02
CA LYS A 356 -12.41 -27.98 -20.91
C LYS A 356 -13.02 -27.38 -22.18
N PHE A 357 -12.23 -26.66 -22.95
CA PHE A 357 -12.70 -25.90 -24.12
C PHE A 357 -11.86 -26.23 -25.35
N LYS A 358 -12.52 -26.31 -26.51
CA LYS A 358 -11.82 -26.46 -27.79
C LYS A 358 -11.09 -25.15 -28.11
N PHE A 359 -9.79 -25.25 -28.34
CA PHE A 359 -9.00 -24.12 -28.81
C PHE A 359 -9.46 -23.73 -30.23
N ARG A 360 -9.66 -22.43 -30.43
CA ARG A 360 -9.90 -21.81 -31.74
C ARG A 360 -8.83 -20.76 -31.95
N GLU A 361 -8.02 -20.95 -32.99
CA GLU A 361 -7.01 -19.96 -33.36
C GLU A 361 -7.67 -18.68 -33.88
N ILE A 362 -7.12 -17.54 -33.46
CA ILE A 362 -7.55 -16.22 -33.91
C ILE A 362 -6.31 -15.50 -34.46
N PRO A 363 -6.33 -15.07 -35.73
CA PRO A 363 -5.22 -14.35 -36.32
C PRO A 363 -4.83 -13.11 -35.50
N ASP A 364 -3.52 -12.98 -35.27
CA ASP A 364 -2.88 -11.86 -34.57
C ASP A 364 -3.41 -11.61 -33.14
N ALA A 365 -3.96 -12.64 -32.48
CA ALA A 365 -4.55 -12.48 -31.14
C ALA A 365 -3.57 -11.86 -30.14
N LYS A 366 -2.31 -12.35 -30.12
CA LYS A 366 -1.27 -11.82 -29.24
C LYS A 366 -0.94 -10.36 -29.54
N LEU A 367 -0.76 -10.00 -30.82
CA LEU A 367 -0.48 -8.62 -31.23
C LEU A 367 -1.63 -7.67 -30.83
N LYS A 368 -2.88 -8.10 -30.98
CA LYS A 368 -4.06 -7.33 -30.54
C LYS A 368 -4.09 -7.13 -29.03
N ILE A 369 -3.73 -8.15 -28.24
CA ILE A 369 -3.61 -8.06 -26.78
C ILE A 369 -2.48 -7.12 -26.37
N ASP A 370 -1.30 -7.22 -27.01
CA ASP A 370 -0.16 -6.35 -26.75
C ASP A 370 -0.51 -4.88 -27.02
N ASN A 371 -1.15 -4.61 -28.16
CA ASN A 371 -1.63 -3.26 -28.51
C ASN A 371 -2.67 -2.74 -27.51
N TYR A 372 -3.60 -3.60 -27.04
CA TYR A 372 -4.56 -3.22 -26.02
C TYR A 372 -3.86 -2.75 -24.73
N PHE A 373 -2.90 -3.52 -24.21
CA PHE A 373 -2.19 -3.11 -22.99
C PHE A 373 -1.30 -1.89 -23.21
N ARG A 374 -0.67 -1.78 -24.38
CA ARG A 374 0.10 -0.60 -24.78
C ARG A 374 -0.76 0.67 -24.73
N GLU A 375 -1.96 0.62 -25.29
CA GLU A 375 -2.89 1.75 -25.27
C GLU A 375 -3.45 2.03 -23.87
N LEU A 376 -3.82 0.98 -23.13
CA LEU A 376 -4.34 1.09 -21.76
C LEU A 376 -3.34 1.80 -20.84
N LEU A 377 -2.06 1.43 -20.91
CA LEU A 377 -1.02 2.05 -20.10
C LEU A 377 -0.54 3.38 -20.68
N GLY A 378 -0.39 3.47 -21.99
CA GLY A 378 0.13 4.67 -22.66
C GLY A 378 -0.77 5.89 -22.47
N SER A 379 -2.09 5.70 -22.59
CA SER A 379 -3.07 6.78 -22.41
C SER A 379 -3.20 7.24 -20.95
N LYS A 380 -2.83 6.40 -19.98
CA LYS A 380 -3.07 6.63 -18.55
C LYS A 380 -1.83 6.95 -17.73
N PHE A 381 -0.69 6.37 -18.09
CA PHE A 381 0.58 6.53 -17.38
C PHE A 381 1.68 7.17 -18.25
N GLY A 382 1.41 7.40 -19.54
CA GLY A 382 2.34 8.00 -20.49
C GLY A 382 3.19 7.00 -21.27
N LYS A 383 3.95 7.53 -22.25
CA LYS A 383 4.68 6.72 -23.25
C LYS A 383 5.70 5.74 -22.65
N LYS A 384 6.31 6.07 -21.51
CA LYS A 384 7.29 5.23 -20.79
C LYS A 384 6.74 3.83 -20.47
N TYR A 385 5.44 3.71 -20.18
CA TYR A 385 4.82 2.42 -19.84
C TYR A 385 4.28 1.68 -21.06
N ALA A 386 3.96 2.41 -22.13
CA ALA A 386 3.58 1.83 -23.42
C ALA A 386 4.75 1.02 -24.04
N THR A 387 5.99 1.50 -23.88
CA THR A 387 7.18 0.85 -24.44
C THR A 387 7.48 -0.52 -23.84
N ASN A 388 6.89 -0.87 -22.70
CA ASN A 388 7.03 -2.22 -22.10
C ASN A 388 6.37 -3.32 -22.94
N PHE A 389 5.59 -2.94 -23.96
CA PHE A 389 4.83 -3.83 -24.84
C PHE A 389 5.32 -3.75 -26.30
N ASN A 390 6.54 -3.25 -26.52
CA ASN A 390 7.20 -3.24 -27.83
C ASN A 390 7.89 -4.57 -28.16
#